data_AF-A0A538DJK3-F1
#
_entry.id   AF-A0A538DJK3-F1
#
_cell.length_a   1.000
_cell.length_b   1.000
_cell.length_c   1.000
_cell.angle_alpha   90.00
_cell.angle_beta   90.00
_cell.angle_gamma   90.00
#
_symmetry.space_group_name_H-M   'P 1'
#
loop_
_entity.id
_entity.type
_entity.pdbx_description
1 polymer ?
#
loop_
_entity_poly.entity_id
_entity_poly.type
_entity_poly.pdbx_seq_one_letter_code
_entity_poly.pdbx_strand_id
1 'polypeptide(L)'
;MGGLRFRLLVGRLTADDPEAQQRKKGALEVLRLLDEHLAERTYFVGDHYSIADIAIYGYTHLADEAGIDLQQYGNLRAWFLRAEQQPGYIEDVEPYGANAAPGPGRSLYDAVES
;
A
#
# COMPACT_ATOMS: atom_id res chain seq x y z
N MET A 1 4.76 2.86 -0.13
CA MET A 1 3.49 2.61 0.57
C MET A 1 3.38 1.15 0.99
N GLY A 2 3.10 0.21 0.09
CA GLY A 2 3.00 -1.23 0.43
C GLY A 2 4.21 -1.82 1.18
N GLY A 3 5.43 -1.48 0.78
CA GLY A 3 6.64 -1.94 1.49
C GLY A 3 6.82 -1.37 2.91
N LEU A 4 6.27 -0.18 3.19
CA LEU A 4 6.27 0.39 4.55
C LEU A 4 5.22 -0.33 5.40
N ARG A 5 3.97 -0.43 4.89
CA ARG A 5 2.86 -1.17 5.52
C ARG A 5 3.31 -2.57 5.93
N PHE A 6 3.85 -3.35 4.99
CA PHE A 6 4.35 -4.71 5.25
C PHE A 6 5.32 -4.75 6.43
N ARG A 7 6.39 -3.94 6.39
CA ARG A 7 7.45 -3.97 7.40
C ARG A 7 6.95 -3.59 8.79
N LEU A 8 6.03 -2.65 8.88
CA LEU A 8 5.38 -2.28 10.14
C LEU A 8 4.51 -3.42 10.66
N LEU A 9 3.63 -3.98 9.83
CA LEU A 9 2.69 -5.04 10.24
C LEU A 9 3.40 -6.32 10.68
N VAL A 10 4.52 -6.66 10.07
CA VAL A 10 5.27 -7.88 10.43
C VAL A 10 6.38 -7.62 11.46
N GLY A 11 6.48 -6.41 12.03
CA GLY A 11 7.46 -6.07 13.06
C GLY A 11 8.91 -6.05 12.57
N ARG A 12 9.14 -5.84 11.27
CA ARG A 12 10.48 -5.63 10.69
C ARG A 12 10.96 -4.19 10.82
N LEU A 13 10.04 -3.24 11.02
CA LEU A 13 10.30 -1.86 11.38
C LEU A 13 9.30 -1.44 12.46
N THR A 14 9.67 -0.46 13.27
CA THR A 14 8.77 0.33 14.11
C THR A 14 8.51 1.69 13.44
N ALA A 15 7.44 2.37 13.85
CA ALA A 15 7.13 3.69 13.31
C ALA A 15 8.23 4.73 13.59
N ASP A 16 8.99 4.57 14.67
CA ASP A 16 10.05 5.50 15.08
C ASP A 16 11.38 5.27 14.35
N ASP A 17 11.50 4.16 13.60
CA ASP A 17 12.72 3.87 12.86
C ASP A 17 12.96 4.94 11.77
N PRO A 18 14.20 5.46 11.62
CA PRO A 18 14.52 6.45 10.59
C PRO A 18 14.14 6.00 9.18
N GLU A 19 14.29 4.71 8.88
CA GLU A 19 13.88 4.13 7.60
C GLU A 19 12.36 4.20 7.40
N ALA A 20 11.57 3.91 8.44
CA ALA A 20 10.11 3.98 8.38
C ALA A 20 9.66 5.43 8.11
N GLN A 21 10.26 6.39 8.81
CA GLN A 21 9.97 7.83 8.64
C GLN A 21 10.30 8.32 7.23
N GLN A 22 11.47 7.94 6.69
CA GLN A 22 11.87 8.31 5.34
C GLN A 22 10.92 7.71 4.28
N ARG A 23 10.52 6.45 4.44
CA ARG A 23 9.55 5.80 3.57
C ARG A 23 8.17 6.46 3.67
N LYS A 24 7.76 6.86 4.87
CA LYS A 24 6.49 7.56 5.12
C LYS A 24 6.48 8.92 4.43
N LYS A 25 7.56 9.68 4.50
CA LYS A 25 7.69 10.96 3.79
C LYS A 25 7.49 10.80 2.27
N GLY A 26 8.20 9.87 1.64
CA GLY A 26 8.04 9.61 0.21
C GLY A 26 6.62 9.13 -0.16
N ALA A 27 6.00 8.34 0.71
CA ALA A 27 4.60 7.93 0.57
C ALA A 27 3.63 9.12 0.58
N LEU A 28 3.78 10.06 1.53
CA LEU A 28 2.95 11.27 1.61
C LEU A 28 3.09 12.16 0.37
N GLU A 29 4.31 12.28 -0.16
CA GLU A 29 4.57 13.04 -1.39
C GLU A 29 3.87 12.42 -2.61
N VAL A 30 3.96 11.09 -2.77
CA VAL A 30 3.27 10.38 -3.85
C VAL A 30 1.75 10.51 -3.73
N LEU A 31 1.19 10.31 -2.53
CA LEU A 31 -0.25 10.44 -2.30
C LEU A 31 -0.78 11.83 -2.67
N ARG A 32 -0.04 12.88 -2.32
CA ARG A 32 -0.39 14.26 -2.70
C ARG A 32 -0.43 14.41 -4.23
N LEU A 33 0.58 13.90 -4.93
CA LEU A 33 0.62 13.97 -6.41
C LEU A 33 -0.54 13.21 -7.06
N LEU A 34 -0.89 12.04 -6.52
CA LEU A 34 -2.03 11.25 -7.02
C LEU A 34 -3.36 11.96 -6.79
N ASP A 35 -3.55 12.54 -5.60
CA ASP A 35 -4.76 13.31 -5.27
C ASP A 35 -4.91 14.56 -6.14
N GLU A 36 -3.81 15.26 -6.41
CA GLU A 36 -3.77 16.41 -7.32
C GLU A 36 -4.07 16.00 -8.77
N HIS A 37 -3.51 14.89 -9.24
CA HIS A 37 -3.78 14.37 -10.60
C HIS A 37 -5.26 14.06 -10.80
N LEU A 38 -5.92 13.51 -9.78
CA LEU A 38 -7.33 13.16 -9.76
C LEU A 38 -8.27 14.37 -9.55
N ALA A 39 -7.76 15.57 -9.28
CA ALA A 39 -8.60 16.76 -9.12
C ALA A 39 -9.38 17.11 -10.41
N GLU A 40 -8.81 16.79 -11.56
CA GLU A 40 -9.40 17.08 -12.88
C GLU A 40 -9.74 15.80 -13.67
N ARG A 41 -9.57 14.62 -13.06
CA ARG A 41 -9.63 13.32 -13.76
C ARG A 41 -10.43 12.30 -12.98
N THR A 42 -11.20 11.51 -13.73
CA THR A 42 -11.98 10.41 -13.13
C THR A 42 -11.09 9.19 -12.82
N TYR A 43 -10.14 8.89 -13.70
CA TYR A 43 -9.20 7.76 -13.65
C TYR A 43 -7.78 8.22 -13.98
N PHE A 44 -6.79 7.36 -13.75
CA PHE A 44 -5.39 7.76 -13.94
C PHE A 44 -4.99 7.95 -15.40
N VAL A 45 -5.61 7.22 -16.34
CA VAL A 45 -5.30 7.28 -17.77
C VAL A 45 -6.58 7.35 -18.61
N GLY A 46 -6.70 8.38 -19.44
CA GLY A 46 -7.88 8.61 -20.26
C GLY A 46 -9.16 8.78 -19.42
N ASP A 47 -10.29 8.39 -20.01
CA ASP A 47 -11.62 8.61 -19.42
C ASP A 47 -12.28 7.33 -18.86
N HIS A 48 -11.54 6.22 -18.76
CA HIS A 48 -12.06 4.92 -18.33
C HIS A 48 -11.13 4.20 -17.35
N TYR A 49 -11.70 3.30 -16.54
CA TYR A 49 -10.95 2.47 -15.60
C TYR A 49 -9.98 1.55 -16.35
N SER A 50 -8.74 1.47 -15.88
CA SER A 50 -7.66 0.79 -16.58
C SER A 50 -6.74 0.00 -15.65
N ILE A 51 -5.77 -0.70 -16.22
CA ILE A 51 -4.71 -1.37 -15.45
C ILE A 51 -3.90 -0.40 -14.58
N ALA A 52 -3.84 0.89 -14.93
CA ALA A 52 -3.16 1.89 -14.12
C ALA A 52 -3.89 2.08 -12.78
N ASP A 53 -5.22 2.11 -12.81
CA ASP A 53 -6.04 2.25 -11.61
C ASP A 53 -5.91 1.02 -10.71
N ILE A 54 -5.95 -0.19 -11.28
CA ILE A 54 -5.75 -1.44 -10.53
C ILE A 54 -4.38 -1.43 -9.82
N ALA A 55 -3.32 -1.09 -10.57
CA ALA A 55 -1.96 -1.09 -10.05
C ALA A 55 -1.77 -0.07 -8.92
N ILE A 56 -2.30 1.15 -9.08
CA ILE A 56 -2.19 2.19 -8.06
C ILE A 56 -3.06 1.82 -6.85
N TYR A 57 -4.27 1.29 -7.06
CA TYR A 57 -5.21 0.97 -5.98
C TYR A 57 -4.58 -0.03 -5.02
N GLY A 58 -4.02 -1.13 -5.55
CA GLY A 58 -3.38 -2.18 -4.76
C GLY A 58 -2.27 -1.70 -3.81
N TYR A 59 -1.62 -0.55 -4.10
CA TYR A 59 -0.58 0.00 -3.22
C TYR A 59 -1.03 1.14 -2.30
N THR A 60 -2.23 1.70 -2.53
CA THR A 60 -2.65 2.96 -1.92
C THR A 60 -3.87 2.86 -1.03
N HIS A 61 -4.80 1.93 -1.28
CA HIS A 61 -6.05 1.82 -0.50
C HIS A 61 -5.84 1.46 0.98
N LEU A 62 -4.73 0.78 1.32
CA LEU A 62 -4.36 0.40 2.71
C LEU A 62 -3.24 1.26 3.30
N ALA A 63 -3.14 2.53 2.91
CA ALA A 63 -2.07 3.41 3.39
C ALA A 63 -2.21 3.77 4.88
N ASP A 64 -3.44 3.78 5.38
CA ASP A 64 -3.81 4.02 6.78
C ASP A 64 -3.17 3.01 7.73
N GLU A 65 -3.05 1.75 7.31
CA GLU A 65 -2.33 0.72 8.06
C GLU A 65 -0.81 0.97 8.17
N ALA A 66 -0.27 1.89 7.34
CA ALA A 66 1.09 2.41 7.49
C ALA A 66 1.16 3.70 8.35
N GLY A 67 0.07 4.03 9.05
CA GLY A 67 -0.07 5.23 9.89
C GLY A 67 -0.18 6.52 9.09
N ILE A 68 -0.67 6.47 7.85
CA ILE A 68 -0.88 7.66 7.00
C ILE A 68 -2.36 8.05 7.06
N ASP A 69 -2.64 9.28 7.47
CA ASP A 69 -4.01 9.80 7.44
C ASP A 69 -4.45 10.07 6.00
N LEU A 70 -5.47 9.33 5.55
CA LEU A 70 -6.04 9.48 4.21
C LEU A 70 -7.12 10.56 4.12
N GLN A 71 -7.61 11.11 5.25
CA GLN A 71 -8.72 12.07 5.25
C GLN A 71 -8.44 13.34 4.45
N GLN A 72 -7.16 13.74 4.37
CA GLN A 72 -6.73 14.93 3.62
C GLN A 72 -6.73 14.75 2.09
N TYR A 73 -6.88 13.53 1.56
CA TYR A 73 -6.82 13.24 0.12
C TYR A 73 -8.21 12.94 -0.44
N GLY A 74 -9.01 14.01 -0.63
CA GLY A 74 -10.41 13.90 -1.01
C GLY A 74 -10.66 13.26 -2.38
N ASN A 75 -9.87 13.63 -3.39
CA ASN A 75 -10.02 13.12 -4.76
C ASN A 75 -9.60 11.65 -4.84
N LEU A 76 -8.51 11.31 -4.15
CA LEU A 76 -8.01 9.94 -4.05
C LEU A 76 -9.03 9.04 -3.36
N ARG A 77 -9.63 9.50 -2.25
CA ARG A 77 -10.70 8.75 -1.56
C ARG A 77 -11.94 8.57 -2.42
N ALA A 78 -12.34 9.60 -3.15
CA ALA A 78 -13.45 9.48 -4.10
C ALA A 78 -13.13 8.47 -5.22
N TRP A 79 -11.87 8.39 -5.64
CA TRP A 79 -11.41 7.40 -6.61
C TRP A 79 -11.35 5.97 -6.03
N PHE A 80 -10.97 5.77 -4.76
CA PHE A 80 -11.06 4.46 -4.10
C PHE A 80 -12.49 3.90 -4.19
N LEU A 81 -13.49 4.70 -3.84
CA LEU A 81 -14.90 4.29 -3.92
C LEU A 81 -15.31 3.90 -5.34
N ARG A 82 -14.74 4.52 -6.38
CA ARG A 82 -15.00 4.13 -7.78
C ARG A 82 -14.32 2.82 -8.15
N ALA A 83 -13.10 2.58 -7.66
CA ALA A 83 -12.39 1.32 -7.87
C ALA A 83 -13.11 0.14 -7.19
N GLU A 84 -13.64 0.36 -5.98
CA GLU A 84 -14.40 -0.63 -5.20
C GLU A 84 -15.76 -0.97 -5.82
N GLN A 85 -16.30 -0.09 -6.67
CA GLN A 85 -17.55 -0.32 -7.40
C GLN A 85 -17.34 -1.04 -8.74
N GLN A 86 -16.10 -1.38 -9.12
CA GLN A 86 -15.87 -2.07 -10.38
C GLN A 86 -16.44 -3.50 -10.35
N PRO A 87 -17.01 -4.00 -11.46
CA PRO A 87 -17.52 -5.36 -11.53
C PRO A 87 -16.44 -6.39 -11.16
N GLY A 88 -16.75 -7.28 -10.22
CA GLY A 88 -15.83 -8.33 -9.77
C GLY A 88 -14.80 -7.88 -8.73
N TYR A 89 -14.89 -6.65 -8.23
CA TYR A 89 -14.13 -6.24 -7.05
C TYR A 89 -14.52 -7.08 -5.83
N ILE A 90 -13.49 -7.59 -5.13
CA ILE A 90 -13.61 -8.34 -3.90
C ILE A 90 -12.50 -7.82 -2.98
N GLU A 91 -12.87 -7.32 -1.81
CA GLU A 91 -11.93 -6.95 -0.76
C GLU A 91 -11.55 -8.20 0.04
N ASP A 92 -10.55 -8.93 -0.45
CA ASP A 92 -10.03 -10.15 0.19
C ASP A 92 -8.57 -9.96 0.61
N VAL A 93 -8.35 -8.96 1.47
CA VAL A 93 -7.02 -8.66 2.03
C VAL A 93 -6.71 -9.67 3.11
N GLU A 94 -5.92 -10.68 2.75
CA GLU A 94 -5.45 -11.69 3.69
C GLU A 94 -4.32 -11.15 4.60
N PRO A 95 -4.39 -11.38 5.93
CA PRO A 95 -3.30 -11.05 6.83
C PRO A 95 -2.00 -11.77 6.49
N TYR A 96 -0.86 -11.14 6.80
CA TYR A 96 0.43 -11.81 6.64
C TYR A 96 0.55 -13.00 7.59
N GLY A 97 0.94 -14.16 7.05
CA GLY A 97 1.20 -15.37 7.83
C GLY A 97 2.40 -15.24 8.78
N ALA A 98 2.49 -16.16 9.75
CA ALA A 98 3.55 -16.17 10.78
C ALA A 98 4.98 -16.19 10.20
N ASN A 99 5.17 -16.73 8.99
CA ASN A 99 6.45 -16.77 8.28
C ASN A 99 6.95 -15.40 7.79
N ALA A 100 6.12 -14.35 7.84
CA ALA A 100 6.50 -13.02 7.39
C ALA A 100 7.28 -12.19 8.44
N ALA A 101 7.14 -12.54 9.72
CA ALA A 101 7.86 -11.90 10.83
C ALA A 101 9.40 -12.07 10.72
N PRO A 102 10.22 -11.36 11.51
CA PRO A 102 11.66 -11.61 11.63
C PRO A 102 11.96 -12.93 12.37
N GLY A 103 12.86 -13.76 11.83
CA GLY A 103 13.29 -15.02 12.46
C GLY A 103 12.47 -16.32 12.28
N PRO A 104 11.26 -16.38 11.68
CA PRO A 104 10.47 -17.61 11.51
C PRO A 104 10.85 -18.42 10.26
N GLY A 105 11.69 -17.88 9.37
CA GLY A 105 12.18 -18.59 8.19
C GLY A 105 13.56 -19.17 8.44
N ARG A 106 13.69 -20.50 8.43
CA ARG A 106 14.95 -21.18 8.13
C ARG A 106 15.00 -21.44 6.64
N SER A 107 16.12 -21.12 6.00
CA SER A 107 16.35 -21.54 4.62
C SER A 107 16.39 -23.06 4.58
N LEU A 108 15.82 -23.68 3.53
CA LEU A 108 15.98 -25.12 3.30
C LEU A 108 17.46 -25.51 3.09
N TYR A 109 18.32 -24.53 2.84
CA TYR A 109 19.76 -24.70 2.68
C TYR A 109 20.57 -24.56 3.98
N ASP A 110 19.95 -24.11 5.09
CA ASP A 110 20.66 -23.97 6.38
C ASP A 110 20.93 -25.32 7.07
N ALA A 111 20.46 -26.44 6.51
CA ALA A 111 20.51 -27.77 7.12
C ALA A 111 21.59 -28.71 6.54
N VAL A 112 22.49 -28.23 5.66
CA VAL A 112 23.47 -29.08 4.97
C VAL A 112 24.90 -28.57 5.17
N GLU A 113 25.35 -28.42 6.41
CA GLU A 113 26.78 -28.45 6.74
C GLU A 113 26.96 -29.28 8.03
N SER A 114 27.47 -30.50 7.85
CA SER A 114 27.90 -31.45 8.90
C SER A 114 29.38 -31.72 8.76
#